data_AF-A0A1E5H5X9-F1
#
_entry.id   AF-A0A1E5H5X9-F1
#
_cell.length_a   1.000
_cell.length_b   1.000
_cell.length_c   1.000
_cell.angle_alpha   90.00
_cell.angle_beta   90.00
_cell.angle_gamma   90.00
#
_symmetry.space_group_name_H-M   'P 1'
#
loop_
_entity.id
_entity.type
_entity.pdbx_description
1 polymer ?
#
loop_
_entity_poly.entity_id
_entity_poly.type
_entity_poly.pdbx_seq_one_letter_code
_entity_poly.pdbx_strand_id
1 'polypeptide(L)'
;MKKVSLLFLGLIGIAVFGTSSAHAEEEITVTPYTDFQSESVLEDETLDSIAPASRAAGVSDVTYRTHVQDVGWQGWKKNAQVSGTSGKKKRLEAIQLKVNSGYTGDIQYRTHVQDIGWQAWKKNGQTSGTSGQKKRLEAIQIKLTGQLAQVYDVFYRVHAQEFGWMGWEKGGLPAGTSRYSYRLEAIEIKLVPKKNYTSINYSAKTSYRENKKYAGELDAKKLGIPTSYLNNGLKLFKDAKSVEAFAWSVLNDKNRKAVQCRTYVITRGLKTIGYTAEFYFPY
;
A
#
# COMPACT_ATOMS: atom_id res chain seq x y z
N MET A 1 -38.98 9.62 -26.11
CA MET A 1 -38.14 10.10 -25.00
C MET A 1 -36.71 10.21 -25.51
N LYS A 2 -36.17 11.43 -25.48
CA LYS A 2 -34.97 11.86 -26.22
C LYS A 2 -33.68 11.46 -25.49
N LYS A 3 -32.70 10.95 -26.24
CA LYS A 3 -31.29 10.85 -25.82
C LYS A 3 -30.70 12.26 -25.75
N VAL A 4 -30.06 12.61 -24.64
CA VAL A 4 -29.26 13.84 -24.52
C VAL A 4 -27.80 13.45 -24.57
N SER A 5 -27.12 13.92 -25.61
CA SER A 5 -25.66 13.90 -25.76
C SER A 5 -25.15 15.25 -25.26
N LEU A 6 -24.20 15.26 -24.34
CA LEU A 6 -23.62 16.47 -23.78
C LEU A 6 -22.21 16.67 -24.38
N LEU A 7 -22.11 17.55 -25.39
CA LEU A 7 -20.86 18.16 -25.80
C LEU A 7 -20.49 19.26 -24.79
N PHE A 8 -19.25 19.27 -24.32
CA PHE A 8 -18.65 20.45 -23.72
C PHE A 8 -17.58 21.00 -24.67
N LEU A 9 -17.85 22.18 -25.23
CA LEU A 9 -16.94 23.01 -26.01
C LEU A 9 -16.29 24.05 -25.07
N GLY A 10 -14.97 24.19 -25.18
CA GLY A 10 -14.23 25.46 -25.15
C GLY A 10 -14.10 26.22 -23.82
N LEU A 11 -12.86 26.32 -23.31
CA LEU A 11 -12.40 27.53 -22.63
C LEU A 11 -11.26 28.17 -23.42
N ILE A 12 -11.41 29.47 -23.68
CA ILE A 12 -10.54 30.35 -24.47
C ILE A 12 -9.33 30.77 -23.63
N GLY A 13 -8.11 30.53 -24.14
CA GLY A 13 -6.87 31.06 -23.58
C GLY A 13 -6.41 32.31 -24.33
N ILE A 14 -6.28 33.43 -23.63
CA ILE A 14 -5.75 34.71 -24.11
C ILE A 14 -4.23 34.58 -24.33
N ALA A 15 -3.74 34.94 -25.52
CA ALA A 15 -2.31 35.00 -25.83
C ALA A 15 -1.74 36.38 -25.47
N VAL A 16 -0.75 36.42 -24.57
CA VAL A 16 0.13 37.58 -24.37
C VAL A 16 1.42 37.30 -25.13
N PHE A 17 1.71 38.12 -26.16
CA PHE A 17 2.96 38.04 -26.91
C PHE A 17 4.10 38.64 -26.07
N GLY A 18 5.00 37.77 -25.61
CA GLY A 18 6.31 38.14 -25.09
C GLY A 18 7.37 37.30 -25.80
N THR A 19 8.19 37.93 -26.63
CA THR A 19 9.31 37.29 -27.32
C THR A 19 10.42 36.97 -26.34
N SER A 20 10.54 35.70 -25.97
CA SER A 20 11.81 35.10 -25.59
C SER A 20 11.89 33.72 -26.24
N SER A 21 12.98 33.44 -26.95
CA SER A 21 13.28 32.08 -27.42
C SER A 21 13.70 31.23 -26.22
N ALA A 22 12.73 30.93 -25.36
CA ALA A 22 12.84 29.80 -24.46
C ALA A 22 12.62 28.56 -25.33
N HIS A 23 13.59 27.64 -25.35
CA HIS A 23 13.25 26.27 -25.68
C HIS A 23 12.14 25.86 -24.71
N ALA A 24 10.89 25.82 -25.20
CA ALA A 24 9.80 25.27 -24.41
C ALA A 24 10.21 23.83 -24.09
N GLU A 25 10.49 23.56 -22.82
CA GLU A 25 10.71 22.18 -22.39
C GLU A 25 9.46 21.40 -22.80
N GLU A 26 9.63 20.39 -23.67
CA GLU A 26 8.51 19.56 -24.10
C GLU A 26 7.82 18.98 -22.86
N GLU A 27 6.55 19.34 -22.67
CA GLU A 27 5.78 18.95 -21.50
C GLU A 27 5.62 17.43 -21.42
N ILE A 28 5.75 16.88 -20.20
CA ILE A 28 5.47 15.47 -19.94
C ILE A 28 3.99 15.30 -19.66
N THR A 29 3.33 14.42 -20.41
CA THR A 29 1.90 14.10 -20.21
C THR A 29 1.71 12.63 -19.86
N VAL A 30 0.64 12.33 -19.11
CA VAL A 30 0.25 10.97 -18.70
C VAL A 30 -1.21 10.77 -19.07
N THR A 31 -1.48 9.85 -19.99
CA THR A 31 -2.84 9.58 -20.47
C THR A 31 -3.17 8.09 -20.33
N PRO A 32 -4.44 7.73 -20.05
CA PRO A 32 -4.85 6.33 -20.02
C PRO A 32 -4.52 5.63 -21.34
N TYR A 33 -3.89 4.46 -21.27
CA TYR A 33 -3.46 3.69 -22.44
C TYR A 33 -4.45 2.57 -22.79
N THR A 34 -4.94 1.84 -21.78
CA THR A 34 -6.00 0.83 -21.95
C THR A 34 -7.21 1.13 -21.07
N ASP A 35 -8.34 0.53 -21.43
CA ASP A 35 -9.51 0.44 -20.57
C ASP A 35 -9.20 -0.33 -19.27
N PHE A 36 -10.01 -0.05 -18.25
CA PHE A 36 -9.87 -0.62 -16.92
C PHE A 36 -9.87 -2.14 -16.94
N GLN A 37 -8.89 -2.74 -16.25
CA GLN A 37 -8.86 -4.16 -15.98
C GLN A 37 -9.27 -4.39 -14.52
N SER A 38 -10.38 -5.09 -14.31
CA SER A 38 -10.83 -5.55 -13.00
C SER A 38 -10.66 -7.05 -12.90
N GLU A 39 -10.05 -7.53 -11.82
CA GLU A 39 -10.29 -8.89 -11.38
C GLU A 39 -11.60 -8.85 -10.57
N SER A 40 -12.41 -9.91 -10.62
CA SER A 40 -13.69 -9.93 -9.91
C SER A 40 -13.49 -9.46 -8.47
N VAL A 41 -14.24 -8.41 -8.08
CA VAL A 41 -14.34 -7.97 -6.69
C VAL A 41 -14.59 -9.24 -5.90
N LEU A 42 -13.63 -9.62 -5.03
CA LEU A 42 -13.65 -10.84 -4.23
C LEU A 42 -15.10 -11.28 -4.02
N GLU A 43 -15.57 -12.23 -4.82
CA GLU A 43 -16.84 -12.88 -4.56
C GLU A 43 -16.58 -13.58 -3.23
N ASP A 44 -17.06 -12.93 -2.17
CA ASP A 44 -17.07 -13.48 -0.83
C ASP A 44 -17.66 -14.88 -0.96
N GLU A 45 -16.87 -15.91 -0.64
CA GLU A 45 -17.41 -17.26 -0.51
C GLU A 45 -18.63 -17.14 0.39
N THR A 46 -19.80 -17.30 -0.23
CA THR A 46 -21.15 -17.17 0.33
C THR A 46 -21.19 -17.26 1.86
N LEU A 47 -21.16 -16.11 2.55
CA LEU A 47 -21.45 -16.01 3.97
C LEU A 47 -22.93 -15.70 4.17
N ASP A 48 -23.79 -16.60 3.71
CA ASP A 48 -25.10 -16.71 4.34
C ASP A 48 -24.89 -17.22 5.77
N SER A 49 -25.26 -16.39 6.75
CA SER A 49 -25.66 -16.78 8.13
C SER A 49 -24.62 -16.99 9.24
N ILE A 50 -23.45 -16.32 9.25
CA ILE A 50 -22.59 -16.29 10.45
C ILE A 50 -22.44 -14.91 11.09
N ALA A 51 -23.43 -14.02 10.97
CA ALA A 51 -23.53 -12.92 11.92
C ALA A 51 -23.86 -13.54 13.29
N PRO A 52 -22.97 -13.51 14.30
CA PRO A 52 -23.34 -14.01 15.61
C PRO A 52 -24.41 -13.05 16.16
N ALA A 53 -25.58 -13.60 16.47
CA ALA A 53 -26.58 -12.94 17.28
C ALA A 53 -26.04 -12.77 18.71
N SER A 54 -25.27 -11.72 18.97
CA SER A 54 -25.18 -11.05 20.27
C SER A 54 -24.22 -9.85 20.19
N ARG A 55 -24.80 -8.65 20.06
CA ARG A 55 -24.10 -7.37 20.22
C ARG A 55 -23.86 -7.06 21.70
N ALA A 56 -23.00 -7.83 22.36
CA ALA A 56 -22.55 -7.53 23.72
C ALA A 56 -21.13 -8.03 24.06
N ALA A 57 -20.24 -8.21 23.08
CA ALA A 57 -18.81 -8.35 23.37
C ALA A 57 -18.20 -6.96 23.51
N GLY A 58 -17.52 -6.68 24.62
CA GLY A 58 -16.87 -5.39 24.89
C GLY A 58 -15.96 -4.93 23.73
N VAL A 59 -15.75 -3.61 23.64
CA VAL A 59 -14.94 -2.98 22.59
C VAL A 59 -13.59 -3.70 22.50
N SER A 60 -13.33 -4.33 21.36
CA SER A 60 -12.04 -5.00 21.13
C SER A 60 -11.01 -3.98 20.68
N ASP A 61 -9.88 -3.91 21.38
CA ASP A 61 -8.78 -3.03 21.05
C ASP A 61 -7.49 -3.80 20.75
N VAL A 62 -6.78 -3.37 19.71
CA VAL A 62 -5.39 -3.76 19.51
C VAL A 62 -4.50 -2.74 20.19
N THR A 63 -3.56 -3.25 20.99
CA THR A 63 -2.50 -2.47 21.61
C THR A 63 -1.16 -2.91 21.05
N TYR A 64 -0.27 -1.95 20.80
CA TYR A 64 1.01 -2.22 20.16
C TYR A 64 2.07 -1.21 20.57
N ARG A 65 3.33 -1.65 20.53
CA ARG A 65 4.49 -0.78 20.72
C ARG A 65 5.64 -1.24 19.86
N THR A 66 6.53 -0.32 19.54
CA THR A 66 7.74 -0.56 18.76
C THR A 66 8.99 -0.29 19.60
N HIS A 67 10.07 -1.00 19.26
CA HIS A 67 11.42 -0.67 19.69
C HIS A 67 12.05 0.23 18.62
N VAL A 68 12.39 1.45 19.00
CA VAL A 68 12.94 2.47 18.09
C VAL A 68 14.43 2.63 18.37
N GLN A 69 15.22 2.73 17.30
CA GLN A 69 16.65 3.01 17.40
C GLN A 69 16.96 4.20 18.35
N ASP A 70 17.94 4.00 19.22
CA ASP A 70 18.45 4.98 20.20
C ASP A 70 17.41 5.48 21.23
N VAL A 71 16.20 4.92 21.23
CA VAL A 71 15.11 5.25 22.16
C VAL A 71 14.68 4.03 22.97
N GLY A 72 14.70 2.85 22.35
CA GLY A 72 14.25 1.62 22.96
C GLY A 72 12.74 1.38 22.78
N TRP A 73 12.16 0.59 23.67
CA TRP A 73 10.71 0.33 23.68
C TRP A 73 9.94 1.60 24.04
N GLN A 74 9.04 2.01 23.15
CA GLN A 74 8.10 3.09 23.43
C GLN A 74 6.89 2.60 24.23
N GLY A 75 6.08 3.56 24.72
CA GLY A 75 4.81 3.27 25.38
C GLY A 75 3.79 2.58 24.45
N TRP A 76 2.91 1.78 25.04
CA TRP A 76 1.83 1.11 24.32
C TRP A 76 0.87 2.13 23.69
N LYS A 77 0.53 1.88 22.43
CA LYS A 77 -0.43 2.61 21.61
C LYS A 77 -1.66 1.76 21.39
N LYS A 78 -2.80 2.41 21.18
CA LYS A 78 -4.07 1.76 20.88
C LYS A 78 -4.51 2.10 19.46
N ASN A 79 -5.45 1.34 18.90
CA ASN A 79 -6.15 1.56 17.62
C ASN A 79 -5.84 2.90 16.91
N ALA A 80 -5.20 2.81 15.74
CA ALA A 80 -4.82 3.91 14.86
C ALA A 80 -3.86 4.98 15.43
N GLN A 81 -3.35 4.84 16.65
CA GLN A 81 -2.31 5.74 17.16
C GLN A 81 -0.91 5.38 16.64
N VAL A 82 -0.15 6.38 16.21
CA VAL A 82 1.22 6.18 15.72
C VAL A 82 2.13 5.58 16.81
N SER A 83 2.80 4.48 16.48
CA SER A 83 3.91 3.89 17.23
C SER A 83 5.18 3.98 16.38
N GLY A 84 6.27 4.52 16.93
CA GLY A 84 7.49 4.87 16.19
C GLY A 84 7.68 6.39 16.01
N THR A 85 8.39 6.77 14.95
CA THR A 85 8.66 8.17 14.58
C THR A 85 8.47 8.38 13.08
N SER A 86 8.01 9.56 12.66
CA SER A 86 7.98 9.96 11.25
C SER A 86 8.89 11.17 11.06
N GLY A 87 9.66 11.19 9.98
CA GLY A 87 10.56 12.30 9.63
C GLY A 87 11.83 12.42 10.47
N LYS A 88 11.99 11.60 11.52
CA LYS A 88 13.17 11.62 12.41
C LYS A 88 14.30 10.69 11.97
N LYS A 89 14.13 9.96 10.86
CA LYS A 89 15.11 9.02 10.30
C LYS A 89 15.55 7.90 11.27
N LYS A 90 14.71 7.52 12.24
CA LYS A 90 14.98 6.42 13.18
C LYS A 90 14.28 5.15 12.72
N ARG A 91 15.01 4.03 12.68
CA ARG A 91 14.45 2.71 12.33
C ARG A 91 13.64 2.12 13.48
N LEU A 92 12.61 1.38 13.13
CA LEU A 92 12.04 0.35 13.99
C LEU A 92 12.97 -0.86 13.99
N GLU A 93 13.13 -1.51 15.13
CA GLU A 93 13.97 -2.72 15.29
C GLU A 93 13.15 -3.93 15.73
N ALA A 94 12.07 -3.70 16.50
CA ALA A 94 11.15 -4.73 16.95
C ALA A 94 9.74 -4.18 17.21
N ILE A 95 8.77 -5.08 17.32
CA ILE A 95 7.37 -4.77 17.60
C ILE A 95 6.71 -5.82 18.49
N GLN A 96 5.77 -5.37 19.32
CA GLN A 96 4.87 -6.22 20.10
C GLN A 96 3.42 -5.74 19.90
N LEU A 97 2.51 -6.68 19.68
CA LEU A 97 1.08 -6.45 19.53
C LEU A 97 0.30 -7.38 20.46
N LYS A 98 -0.77 -6.89 21.06
CA LYS A 98 -1.74 -7.64 21.84
C LYS A 98 -3.13 -7.21 21.43
N VAL A 99 -4.09 -8.12 21.54
CA VAL A 99 -5.50 -7.80 21.42
C VAL A 99 -6.17 -8.04 22.78
N ASN A 100 -7.05 -7.13 23.15
CA ASN A 100 -7.97 -7.31 24.26
C ASN A 100 -9.37 -7.44 23.66
N SER A 101 -9.96 -8.62 23.80
CA SER A 101 -11.22 -8.99 23.16
C SER A 101 -11.93 -10.08 23.95
N GLY A 102 -13.26 -10.09 23.91
CA GLY A 102 -14.07 -11.20 24.42
C GLY A 102 -14.15 -12.40 23.47
N TYR A 103 -13.60 -12.29 22.26
CA TYR A 103 -13.59 -13.38 21.28
C TYR A 103 -12.32 -14.24 21.42
N THR A 104 -12.45 -15.54 21.21
CA THR A 104 -11.28 -16.43 21.14
C THR A 104 -10.44 -16.19 19.89
N GLY A 105 -9.15 -16.48 19.97
CA GLY A 105 -8.20 -16.29 18.87
C GLY A 105 -7.00 -15.42 19.26
N ASP A 106 -6.04 -15.31 18.34
CA ASP A 106 -4.79 -14.59 18.54
C ASP A 106 -4.64 -13.47 17.50
N ILE A 107 -3.89 -12.42 17.86
CA ILE A 107 -3.22 -11.57 16.87
C ILE A 107 -1.84 -12.15 16.60
N GLN A 108 -1.61 -12.58 15.35
CA GLN A 108 -0.33 -13.10 14.88
C GLN A 108 0.37 -12.08 13.99
N TYR A 109 1.68 -11.96 14.14
CA TYR A 109 2.47 -11.02 13.36
C TYR A 109 3.90 -11.52 13.14
N ARG A 110 4.49 -11.10 12.02
CA ARG A 110 5.91 -11.32 11.73
C ARG A 110 6.48 -10.12 11.00
N THR A 111 7.79 -9.95 11.10
CA THR A 111 8.51 -8.86 10.47
C THR A 111 9.57 -9.39 9.51
N HIS A 112 9.82 -8.61 8.45
CA HIS A 112 10.98 -8.76 7.59
C HIS A 112 12.12 -7.93 8.16
N VAL A 113 13.22 -8.58 8.55
CA VAL A 113 14.35 -7.93 9.21
C VAL A 113 15.55 -7.91 8.28
N GLN A 114 16.31 -6.82 8.32
CA GLN A 114 17.55 -6.67 7.58
C GLN A 114 18.50 -7.88 7.76
N ASP A 115 19.00 -8.40 6.63
CA ASP A 115 19.90 -9.56 6.48
C ASP A 115 19.37 -10.88 7.06
N ILE A 116 18.10 -10.93 7.50
CA ILE A 116 17.45 -12.12 8.05
C ILE A 116 16.25 -12.52 7.18
N GLY A 117 15.51 -11.54 6.67
CA GLY A 117 14.27 -11.75 5.94
C GLY A 117 13.06 -11.92 6.85
N TRP A 118 12.02 -12.59 6.35
CA TRP A 118 10.80 -12.87 7.10
C TRP A 118 11.08 -13.84 8.25
N GLN A 119 10.85 -13.38 9.48
CA GLN A 119 10.97 -14.24 10.66
C GLN A 119 9.71 -15.09 10.89
N ALA A 120 9.81 -16.06 11.81
CA ALA A 120 8.68 -16.84 12.27
C ALA A 120 7.56 -15.96 12.87
N TRP A 121 6.32 -16.43 12.73
CA TRP A 121 5.15 -15.79 13.32
C TRP A 121 5.26 -15.74 14.85
N LYS A 122 4.91 -14.59 15.41
CA LYS A 122 4.78 -14.30 16.84
C LYS A 122 3.34 -13.96 17.14
N LYS A 123 2.95 -14.06 18.41
CA LYS A 123 1.59 -13.76 18.83
C LYS A 123 1.53 -13.07 20.18
N ASN A 124 0.47 -12.29 20.40
CA ASN A 124 0.05 -11.76 21.70
C ASN A 124 1.19 -11.36 22.65
N GLY A 125 1.85 -10.23 22.37
CA GLY A 125 2.89 -9.64 23.21
C GLY A 125 4.30 -10.20 22.99
N GLN A 126 4.46 -11.31 22.24
CA GLN A 126 5.79 -11.81 21.88
C GLN A 126 6.53 -10.85 20.96
N THR A 127 7.83 -10.68 21.17
CA THR A 127 8.64 -9.80 20.31
C THR A 127 8.83 -10.39 18.92
N SER A 128 8.50 -9.62 17.87
CA SER A 128 8.96 -9.83 16.49
C SER A 128 9.97 -8.76 16.12
N GLY A 129 11.05 -9.13 15.42
CA GLY A 129 12.20 -8.27 15.16
C GLY A 129 13.39 -8.57 16.08
N THR A 130 14.27 -7.60 16.24
CA THR A 130 15.48 -7.70 17.07
C THR A 130 15.59 -6.52 18.02
N SER A 131 16.18 -6.75 19.20
CA SER A 131 16.50 -5.70 20.16
C SER A 131 18.00 -5.72 20.41
N GLY A 132 18.67 -4.56 20.38
CA GLY A 132 20.11 -4.45 20.62
C GLY A 132 21.03 -4.92 19.48
N GLN A 133 20.47 -5.49 18.40
CA GLN A 133 21.26 -5.99 17.25
C GLN A 133 21.45 -4.95 16.13
N LYS A 134 20.89 -3.75 16.30
CA LYS A 134 20.97 -2.65 15.32
C LYS A 134 20.41 -2.97 13.92
N LYS A 135 19.50 -3.96 13.80
CA LYS A 135 18.87 -4.34 12.53
C LYS A 135 17.51 -3.65 12.37
N ARG A 136 17.24 -3.09 11.19
CA ARG A 136 15.96 -2.46 10.85
C ARG A 136 14.89 -3.50 10.51
N LEU A 137 13.65 -3.17 10.84
CA LEU A 137 12.47 -3.75 10.19
C LEU A 137 12.29 -3.11 8.81
N GLU A 138 11.89 -3.90 7.82
CA GLU A 138 11.63 -3.44 6.45
C GLU A 138 10.17 -3.64 6.04
N ALA A 139 9.52 -4.70 6.54
CA ALA A 139 8.11 -5.00 6.31
C ALA A 139 7.48 -5.75 7.51
N ILE A 140 6.15 -5.79 7.54
CA ILE A 140 5.36 -6.50 8.56
C ILE A 140 4.15 -7.20 7.94
N GLN A 141 3.77 -8.34 8.48
CA GLN A 141 2.49 -8.99 8.26
C GLN A 141 1.78 -9.19 9.59
N ILE A 142 0.47 -8.96 9.61
CA ILE A 142 -0.38 -9.12 10.80
C ILE A 142 -1.64 -9.85 10.36
N LYS A 143 -2.08 -10.85 11.11
CA LYS A 143 -3.34 -11.56 10.86
C LYS A 143 -4.02 -11.92 12.19
N LEU A 144 -5.33 -12.16 12.12
CA LEU A 144 -6.13 -12.63 13.24
C LEU A 144 -6.39 -14.13 13.08
N THR A 145 -6.71 -14.82 14.16
CA THR A 145 -7.14 -16.24 14.14
C THR A 145 -8.40 -16.45 14.97
N GLY A 146 -8.99 -17.64 14.92
CA GLY A 146 -10.14 -18.02 15.74
C GLY A 146 -11.40 -17.18 15.45
N GLN A 147 -12.26 -17.04 16.46
CA GLN A 147 -13.47 -16.22 16.39
C GLN A 147 -13.15 -14.75 16.08
N LEU A 148 -12.01 -14.25 16.58
CA LEU A 148 -11.57 -12.89 16.33
C LEU A 148 -11.42 -12.58 14.82
N ALA A 149 -10.93 -13.52 14.01
CA ALA A 149 -10.81 -13.36 12.56
C ALA A 149 -12.14 -13.47 11.79
N GLN A 150 -13.17 -14.04 12.43
CA GLN A 150 -14.51 -14.15 11.87
C GLN A 150 -15.28 -12.84 12.06
N VAL A 151 -15.03 -12.12 13.16
CA VAL A 151 -15.78 -10.91 13.53
C VAL A 151 -15.02 -9.59 13.31
N TYR A 152 -13.70 -9.61 13.13
CA TYR A 152 -12.89 -8.43 12.85
C TYR A 152 -11.93 -8.65 11.68
N ASP A 153 -11.63 -7.55 10.99
CA ASP A 153 -10.42 -7.38 10.20
C ASP A 153 -9.38 -6.57 10.98
N VAL A 154 -8.11 -6.86 10.73
CA VAL A 154 -6.99 -6.03 11.18
C VAL A 154 -6.47 -5.21 10.01
N PHE A 155 -6.43 -3.89 10.19
CA PHE A 155 -5.81 -2.98 9.23
C PHE A 155 -4.55 -2.37 9.80
N TYR A 156 -3.52 -2.24 8.97
CA TYR A 156 -2.26 -1.63 9.36
C TYR A 156 -1.60 -0.90 8.20
N ARG A 157 -0.85 0.14 8.53
CA ARG A 157 0.03 0.82 7.58
C ARG A 157 1.33 1.19 8.26
N VAL A 158 2.37 1.34 7.46
CA VAL A 158 3.70 1.68 7.94
C VAL A 158 4.19 2.96 7.29
N HIS A 159 5.05 3.67 8.00
CA HIS A 159 5.88 4.73 7.45
C HIS A 159 7.22 4.13 7.05
N ALA A 160 7.51 4.07 5.75
CA ALA A 160 8.76 3.55 5.21
C ALA A 160 9.66 4.69 4.75
N GLN A 161 10.98 4.51 4.89
CA GLN A 161 11.96 5.44 4.35
C GLN A 161 11.72 5.67 2.84
N GLU A 162 11.91 6.92 2.39
CA GLU A 162 11.65 7.43 1.02
C GLU A 162 10.19 7.39 0.55
N PHE A 163 9.34 6.53 1.11
CA PHE A 163 7.93 6.40 0.70
C PHE A 163 6.94 7.11 1.64
N GLY A 164 7.38 7.46 2.85
CA GLY A 164 6.52 8.04 3.88
C GLY A 164 5.43 7.04 4.33
N TRP A 165 4.26 7.56 4.72
CA TRP A 165 3.10 6.71 5.02
C TRP A 165 2.60 5.99 3.77
N MET A 166 2.71 4.67 3.81
CA MET A 166 2.19 3.76 2.79
C MET A 166 0.68 3.52 2.98
N GLY A 167 0.08 2.79 2.04
CA GLY A 167 -1.33 2.40 2.11
C GLY A 167 -1.67 1.54 3.32
N TRP A 168 -2.95 1.56 3.69
CA TRP A 168 -3.51 0.58 4.62
C TRP A 168 -3.55 -0.79 3.97
N GLU A 169 -3.17 -1.80 4.74
CA GLU A 169 -3.20 -3.20 4.38
C GLU A 169 -4.19 -3.95 5.28
N LYS A 170 -4.85 -4.96 4.73
CA LYS A 170 -5.74 -5.88 5.43
C LYS A 170 -4.99 -7.14 5.85
N GLY A 171 -5.43 -7.73 6.96
CA GLY A 171 -4.83 -8.88 7.60
C GLY A 171 -4.31 -9.97 6.65
N GLY A 172 -3.07 -10.41 6.89
CA GLY A 172 -2.40 -11.50 6.19
C GLY A 172 -1.41 -11.04 5.11
N LEU A 173 -1.57 -9.84 4.56
CA LEU A 173 -0.75 -9.31 3.46
C LEU A 173 0.42 -8.44 3.96
N PRO A 174 1.59 -8.44 3.34
CA PRO A 174 2.71 -7.60 3.78
C PRO A 174 2.39 -6.10 3.66
N ALA A 175 2.93 -5.30 4.58
CA ALA A 175 3.01 -3.85 4.50
C ALA A 175 4.48 -3.40 4.69
N GLY A 176 4.92 -2.39 3.94
CA GLY A 176 6.29 -1.88 3.96
C GLY A 176 7.06 -2.18 2.69
N THR A 177 8.33 -2.53 2.83
CA THR A 177 9.20 -2.80 1.69
C THR A 177 10.04 -4.05 1.88
N SER A 178 10.39 -4.70 0.79
CA SER A 178 11.41 -5.75 0.80
C SER A 178 12.41 -5.51 -0.33
N ARG A 179 13.68 -5.87 -0.08
CA ARG A 179 14.79 -5.74 -1.04
C ARG A 179 15.13 -4.29 -1.47
N TYR A 180 14.48 -3.29 -0.88
CA TYR A 180 14.85 -1.88 -1.03
C TYR A 180 15.92 -1.44 -0.04
N SER A 181 16.17 -2.21 1.03
CA SER A 181 16.96 -1.79 2.18
C SER A 181 16.39 -0.57 2.93
N TYR A 182 15.09 -0.29 2.78
CA TYR A 182 14.42 0.82 3.45
C TYR A 182 13.87 0.40 4.80
N ARG A 183 14.17 1.20 5.82
CA ARG A 183 13.67 0.99 7.19
C ARG A 183 12.20 1.39 7.30
N LEU A 184 11.48 0.67 8.15
CA LEU A 184 10.26 1.19 8.77
C LEU A 184 10.63 2.19 9.86
N GLU A 185 9.86 3.26 9.97
CA GLU A 185 10.06 4.32 10.98
C GLU A 185 8.87 4.42 11.94
N ALA A 186 7.66 4.12 11.48
CA ALA A 186 6.44 4.11 12.29
C ALA A 186 5.40 3.11 11.76
N ILE A 187 4.40 2.82 12.58
CA ILE A 187 3.27 1.95 12.26
C ILE A 187 1.98 2.44 12.93
N GLU A 188 0.86 2.22 12.24
CA GLU A 188 -0.49 2.31 12.79
C GLU A 188 -1.22 0.99 12.55
N ILE A 189 -2.00 0.55 13.53
CA ILE A 189 -2.77 -0.69 13.49
C ILE A 189 -4.14 -0.42 14.11
N LYS A 190 -5.21 -0.94 13.51
CA LYS A 190 -6.57 -0.88 14.05
C LYS A 190 -7.33 -2.16 13.77
N LEU A 191 -8.25 -2.50 14.68
CA LEU A 191 -9.29 -3.49 14.42
C LEU A 191 -10.53 -2.80 13.87
N VAL A 192 -11.17 -3.43 12.90
CA VAL A 192 -12.43 -2.95 12.29
C VAL A 192 -13.40 -4.13 12.30
N PRO A 193 -14.63 -3.98 12.82
CA PRO A 193 -15.64 -5.01 12.72
C PRO A 193 -15.81 -5.46 11.27
N LYS A 194 -15.83 -6.77 11.05
CA LYS A 194 -15.93 -7.35 9.72
C LYS A 194 -17.26 -6.94 9.10
N LYS A 195 -17.19 -6.46 7.86
CA LYS A 195 -18.32 -6.02 7.05
C LYS A 195 -18.05 -6.34 5.59
N ASN A 196 -19.09 -6.36 4.77
CA ASN A 196 -18.92 -6.50 3.32
C ASN A 196 -18.36 -5.18 2.79
N TYR A 197 -17.07 -5.16 2.47
CA TYR A 197 -16.44 -3.99 1.88
C TYR A 197 -16.73 -3.99 0.37
N THR A 198 -17.72 -3.21 -0.03
CA THR A 198 -18.17 -3.13 -1.43
C THR A 198 -17.63 -1.90 -2.16
N SER A 199 -16.77 -1.11 -1.52
CA SER A 199 -16.22 0.13 -2.10
C SER A 199 -14.74 -0.03 -2.41
N ILE A 200 -14.37 0.26 -3.65
CA ILE A 200 -12.98 0.39 -4.10
C ILE A 200 -12.47 1.76 -3.66
N ASN A 201 -11.27 1.82 -3.07
CA ASN A 201 -10.64 3.10 -2.83
C ASN A 201 -9.67 3.50 -3.95
N TYR A 202 -10.14 4.43 -4.78
CA TYR A 202 -9.37 5.02 -5.86
C TYR A 202 -8.21 5.91 -5.41
N SER A 203 -8.19 6.33 -4.14
CA SER A 203 -7.11 7.13 -3.54
C SER A 203 -6.11 6.32 -2.71
N ALA A 204 -6.32 5.00 -2.57
CA ALA A 204 -5.46 4.18 -1.72
C ALA A 204 -4.06 4.09 -2.29
N LYS A 205 -3.05 4.43 -1.47
CA LYS A 205 -1.65 4.16 -1.79
C LYS A 205 -1.40 2.65 -1.75
N THR A 206 -0.37 2.20 -2.45
CA THR A 206 0.20 0.86 -2.23
C THR A 206 0.71 0.71 -0.78
N SER A 207 0.35 -0.39 -0.13
CA SER A 207 0.79 -0.80 1.22
C SER A 207 2.17 -1.46 1.24
N TYR A 208 2.55 -2.16 0.18
CA TYR A 208 3.79 -2.94 0.09
C TYR A 208 4.50 -2.87 -1.25
N ARG A 209 5.84 -2.80 -1.20
CA ARG A 209 6.69 -2.78 -2.39
C ARG A 209 7.84 -3.76 -2.26
N GLU A 210 8.03 -4.59 -3.29
CA GLU A 210 9.23 -5.40 -3.47
C GLU A 210 10.12 -4.78 -4.54
N ASN A 211 11.43 -4.74 -4.31
CA ASN A 211 12.41 -4.29 -5.31
C ASN A 211 12.69 -5.41 -6.34
N LYS A 212 11.62 -5.90 -6.96
CA LYS A 212 11.68 -6.89 -8.04
C LYS A 212 11.84 -6.15 -9.37
N LYS A 213 12.74 -6.65 -10.22
CA LYS A 213 12.90 -6.19 -11.60
C LYS A 213 11.95 -6.94 -12.51
N TYR A 214 11.33 -6.19 -13.43
CA TYR A 214 10.43 -6.71 -14.44
C TYR A 214 11.04 -6.54 -15.83
N ALA A 215 10.69 -7.42 -16.75
CA ALA A 215 11.12 -7.29 -18.14
C ALA A 215 10.62 -5.95 -18.72
N GLY A 216 11.50 -5.24 -19.43
CA GLY A 216 11.18 -3.94 -20.02
C GLY A 216 11.08 -2.77 -19.04
N GLU A 217 11.41 -2.96 -17.76
CA GLU A 217 11.47 -1.87 -16.77
C GLU A 217 12.56 -0.85 -17.13
N LEU A 218 12.17 0.42 -17.16
CA LEU A 218 13.03 1.58 -17.41
C LEU A 218 13.36 2.30 -16.10
N ASP A 219 14.52 2.95 -16.08
CA ASP A 219 14.90 3.85 -14.99
C ASP A 219 14.33 5.25 -15.25
N ALA A 220 13.19 5.53 -14.61
CA ALA A 220 12.51 6.81 -14.73
C ALA A 220 13.40 8.00 -14.34
N LYS A 221 14.29 7.84 -13.35
CA LYS A 221 15.19 8.91 -12.91
C LYS A 221 16.21 9.25 -14.00
N LYS A 222 16.77 8.24 -14.67
CA LYS A 222 17.68 8.46 -15.82
C LYS A 222 16.99 9.15 -17.00
N LEU A 223 15.68 9.01 -17.13
CA LEU A 223 14.87 9.66 -18.17
C LEU A 223 14.31 11.03 -17.74
N GLY A 224 14.61 11.47 -16.52
CA GLY A 224 14.11 12.74 -15.97
C GLY A 224 12.60 12.74 -15.72
N ILE A 225 12.00 11.56 -15.48
CA ILE A 225 10.57 11.42 -15.18
C ILE A 225 10.38 11.42 -13.66
N PRO A 226 9.73 12.44 -13.07
CA PRO A 226 9.45 12.46 -11.64
C PRO A 226 8.52 11.31 -11.22
N THR A 227 8.70 10.80 -10.01
CA THR A 227 7.89 9.68 -9.49
C THR A 227 6.39 9.99 -9.40
N SER A 228 6.02 11.27 -9.32
CA SER A 228 4.62 11.72 -9.37
C SER A 228 3.90 11.29 -10.66
N TYR A 229 4.63 11.12 -11.76
CA TYR A 229 4.08 10.68 -13.05
C TYR A 229 3.94 9.15 -13.15
N LEU A 230 4.47 8.39 -12.18
CA LEU A 230 4.45 6.93 -12.21
C LEU A 230 3.26 6.32 -11.43
N ASN A 231 2.36 7.15 -10.92
CA ASN A 231 1.19 6.76 -10.12
C ASN A 231 1.56 5.77 -8.99
N ASN A 232 0.60 4.96 -8.52
CA ASN A 232 0.86 3.94 -7.51
C ASN A 232 1.83 2.85 -7.96
N GLY A 233 2.02 2.62 -9.26
CA GLY A 233 2.97 1.63 -9.78
C GLY A 233 4.41 1.96 -9.43
N LEU A 234 4.80 3.24 -9.51
CA LEU A 234 6.19 3.71 -9.35
C LEU A 234 7.20 2.93 -10.21
N LYS A 235 6.75 2.41 -11.35
CA LYS A 235 7.58 1.69 -12.33
C LYS A 235 7.25 2.20 -13.72
N LEU A 236 8.29 2.30 -14.54
CA LEU A 236 8.18 2.73 -15.92
C LEU A 236 8.58 1.57 -16.83
N PHE A 237 7.90 1.43 -17.95
CA PHE A 237 8.12 0.35 -18.91
C PHE A 237 8.32 0.88 -20.32
N LYS A 238 9.14 0.18 -21.10
CA LYS A 238 9.49 0.58 -22.47
C LYS A 238 8.36 0.41 -23.49
N ASP A 239 7.43 -0.51 -23.21
CA ASP A 239 6.35 -0.88 -24.13
C ASP A 239 5.09 -1.35 -23.38
N ALA A 240 3.97 -1.36 -24.10
CA ALA A 240 2.66 -1.81 -23.62
C ALA A 240 2.70 -3.24 -23.06
N LYS A 241 3.33 -4.17 -23.79
CA LYS A 241 3.46 -5.58 -23.39
C LYS A 241 4.10 -5.73 -22.00
N SER A 242 5.13 -4.93 -21.73
CA SER A 242 5.87 -4.98 -20.46
C SER A 242 5.03 -4.41 -19.30
N VAL A 243 4.30 -3.30 -19.50
CA VAL A 243 3.43 -2.75 -18.45
C VAL A 243 2.21 -3.64 -18.19
N GLU A 244 1.65 -4.28 -19.21
CA GLU A 244 0.53 -5.21 -19.08
C GLU A 244 0.95 -6.47 -18.33
N ALA A 245 2.11 -7.03 -18.63
CA ALA A 245 2.67 -8.16 -17.88
C ALA A 245 2.91 -7.80 -16.40
N PHE A 246 3.39 -6.58 -16.13
CA PHE A 246 3.53 -6.09 -14.76
C PHE A 246 2.16 -5.93 -14.07
N ALA A 247 1.19 -5.30 -14.72
CA ALA A 247 -0.16 -5.12 -14.19
C ALA A 247 -0.81 -6.46 -13.83
N TRP A 248 -0.77 -7.43 -14.75
CA TRP A 248 -1.24 -8.78 -14.53
C TRP A 248 -0.52 -9.50 -13.38
N SER A 249 0.79 -9.28 -13.23
CA SER A 249 1.54 -9.88 -12.13
C SER A 249 1.11 -9.35 -10.76
N VAL A 250 0.66 -8.09 -10.69
CA VAL A 250 0.21 -7.47 -9.43
C VAL A 250 -1.23 -7.84 -9.13
N LEU A 251 -2.12 -7.88 -10.14
CA LEU A 251 -3.50 -8.34 -9.95
C LEU A 251 -3.53 -9.78 -9.39
N ASN A 252 -2.74 -10.67 -9.98
CA ASN A 252 -2.65 -12.07 -9.55
C ASN A 252 -1.75 -12.32 -8.32
N ASP A 253 -1.18 -11.29 -7.68
CA ASP A 253 -0.28 -11.49 -6.55
C ASP A 253 -1.06 -11.87 -5.28
N LYS A 254 -0.89 -13.12 -4.84
CA LYS A 254 -1.49 -13.64 -3.59
C LYS A 254 -1.06 -12.85 -2.35
N ASN A 255 0.07 -12.14 -2.41
CA ASN A 255 0.57 -11.28 -1.35
C ASN A 255 0.22 -9.80 -1.56
N ARG A 256 -0.47 -9.43 -2.64
CA ARG A 256 -0.77 -8.03 -2.97
C ARG A 256 -2.00 -7.94 -3.87
N LYS A 257 -3.20 -8.15 -3.30
CA LYS A 257 -4.45 -8.16 -4.06
C LYS A 257 -4.94 -6.76 -4.40
N ALA A 258 -4.35 -6.15 -5.43
CA ALA A 258 -5.05 -5.08 -6.15
C ALA A 258 -6.33 -5.67 -6.75
N VAL A 259 -7.45 -4.97 -6.61
CA VAL A 259 -8.73 -5.41 -7.22
C VAL A 259 -8.92 -4.82 -8.61
N GLN A 260 -8.15 -3.78 -8.94
CA GLN A 260 -8.26 -3.08 -10.21
C GLN A 260 -6.93 -2.42 -10.57
N CYS A 261 -6.68 -2.30 -11.88
CA CYS A 261 -5.53 -1.61 -12.43
C CYS A 261 -5.94 -0.74 -13.63
N ARG A 262 -5.22 0.36 -13.84
CA ARG A 262 -5.26 1.17 -15.06
C ARG A 262 -3.85 1.42 -15.57
N THR A 263 -3.62 1.23 -16.86
CA THR A 263 -2.33 1.52 -17.49
C THR A 263 -2.34 2.91 -18.14
N TYR A 264 -1.17 3.53 -18.21
CA TYR A 264 -0.98 4.87 -18.75
C TYR A 264 0.23 4.89 -19.66
N VAL A 265 0.16 5.72 -20.70
CA VAL A 265 1.31 6.09 -21.53
C VAL A 265 1.85 7.43 -21.03
N ILE A 266 3.18 7.55 -21.03
CA ILE A 266 3.89 8.78 -20.70
C ILE A 266 4.54 9.28 -21.98
N THR A 267 4.26 10.52 -22.36
CA THR A 267 4.89 11.19 -23.51
C THR A 267 5.69 12.40 -23.08
N ARG A 268 6.68 12.77 -23.89
CA ARG A 268 7.33 14.08 -23.90
C ARG A 268 7.10 14.66 -25.30
N GLY A 269 6.28 15.70 -25.38
CA GLY A 269 5.72 16.13 -26.68
C GLY A 269 4.98 14.98 -27.37
N LEU A 270 5.31 14.73 -28.63
CA LEU A 270 4.73 13.63 -29.44
C LEU A 270 5.42 12.28 -29.22
N LYS A 271 6.50 12.23 -28.44
CA LYS A 271 7.30 11.01 -28.26
C LYS A 271 6.84 10.25 -27.02
N THR A 272 6.47 8.98 -27.19
CA THR A 272 6.31 8.06 -26.07
C THR A 272 7.66 7.82 -25.38
N ILE A 273 7.71 8.06 -24.07
CA ILE A 273 8.89 7.85 -23.24
C ILE A 273 8.72 6.72 -22.23
N GLY A 274 7.50 6.17 -22.11
CA GLY A 274 7.26 4.90 -21.44
C GLY A 274 5.80 4.69 -21.06
N TYR A 275 5.57 3.64 -20.28
CA TYR A 275 4.26 3.23 -19.80
C TYR A 275 4.32 2.97 -18.29
N THR A 276 3.23 3.24 -17.57
CA THR A 276 3.10 2.96 -16.13
C THR A 276 1.73 2.37 -15.80
N ALA A 277 1.55 1.90 -14.57
CA ALA A 277 0.30 1.37 -14.07
C ALA A 277 -0.08 2.02 -12.73
N GLU A 278 -1.38 2.22 -12.53
CA GLU A 278 -1.98 2.58 -11.25
C GLU A 278 -2.82 1.40 -10.75
N PHE A 279 -2.69 1.12 -9.45
CA PHE A 279 -3.39 0.02 -8.80
C PHE A 279 -4.34 0.55 -7.74
N TYR A 280 -5.50 -0.10 -7.63
CA TYR A 280 -6.52 0.19 -6.63
C TYR A 280 -6.74 -1.03 -5.76
N PHE A 281 -6.92 -0.78 -4.47
CA PHE A 281 -7.00 -1.80 -3.44
C PHE A 281 -8.37 -1.72 -2.75
N PRO A 282 -8.94 -2.87 -2.35
CA PRO A 282 -10.18 -2.88 -1.60
C PRO A 282 -9.93 -2.35 -0.19
N TYR A 283 -11.00 -1.89 0.46
CA TYR A 283 -11.03 -1.87 1.92
C TYR A 283 -11.50 -3.21 2.44
#